data_AF-X1CJT3-F1
#
_entry.id   AF-X1CJT3-F1
#
_cell.length_a   1.000
_cell.length_b   1.000
_cell.length_c   1.000
_cell.angle_alpha   90.00
_cell.angle_beta   90.00
_cell.angle_gamma   90.00
#
_symmetry.space_group_name_H-M   'P 1'
#
loop_
_entity.id
_entity.type
_entity.pdbx_description
1 polymer ?
#
loop_
_entity_poly.entity_id
_entity_poly.type
_entity_poly.pdbx_seq_one_letter_code
_entity_poly.pdbx_strand_id
1 'polypeptide(L)'
;MTVSRGFRSGYHWAPDGKRVKDPRQGIAYRLSTMLGVTSYRGSTVDEIIRYLRRSAEADGTAPRGTIYLMETKDIRSKVRHDSFPEVQRELKQLGVRAEILKGTLPTKKIDVMGITTGTARFNLIGSKVEMRPGAIGDNLTSFGGYFVKRKPWKPPKDDPYKKPPGPPQTVLTDFLRAGAAGASGTVIEPFAIGAKFPLPSIHVHYARGCSLAEAFYQSVTGPFQLLVVGDPLCRPWAAIPKVKVKGVDEGQILRGQVTITPAATTPAGAKIARFEMFVDGVRTERC
;
A
#
# COMPACT_ATOMS: atom_id res chain seq x y z
N MET A 1 -0.06 -18.54 -9.65
CA MET A 1 -0.80 -18.19 -8.42
C MET A 1 0.12 -17.47 -7.44
N THR A 2 -0.20 -16.21 -7.18
CA THR A 2 0.48 -15.34 -6.21
C THR A 2 0.32 -15.89 -4.79
N VAL A 3 1.34 -15.87 -3.93
CA VAL A 3 1.22 -16.31 -2.51
C VAL A 3 1.26 -15.09 -1.59
N SER A 4 0.29 -14.97 -0.69
CA SER A 4 0.23 -13.87 0.29
C SER A 4 0.60 -14.36 1.69
N ARG A 5 1.32 -13.53 2.44
CA ARG A 5 1.83 -13.82 3.78
C ARG A 5 1.55 -12.64 4.69
N GLY A 6 0.86 -12.88 5.80
CA GLY A 6 0.71 -11.87 6.85
C GLY A 6 2.05 -11.58 7.53
N PHE A 7 2.30 -10.31 7.83
CA PHE A 7 3.48 -9.86 8.53
C PHE A 7 3.37 -10.13 10.04
N ARG A 8 4.49 -10.52 10.65
CA ARG A 8 4.63 -10.53 12.11
C ARG A 8 5.98 -9.95 12.48
N SER A 9 5.96 -8.94 13.36
CA SER A 9 7.16 -8.25 13.84
C SER A 9 8.15 -9.16 14.59
N GLY A 10 7.69 -10.28 15.14
CA GLY A 10 8.53 -11.27 15.81
C GLY A 10 9.22 -12.28 14.87
N TYR A 11 8.94 -12.25 13.56
CA TYR A 11 9.61 -13.14 12.61
C TYR A 11 11.00 -12.63 12.25
N HIS A 12 11.93 -13.57 12.16
CA HIS A 12 13.31 -13.35 11.73
C HIS A 12 13.55 -14.13 10.44
N TRP A 13 14.38 -13.58 9.56
CA TRP A 13 14.61 -14.12 8.22
C TRP A 13 16.10 -14.22 7.92
N ALA A 14 16.53 -15.38 7.44
CA ALA A 14 17.89 -15.60 6.95
C ALA A 14 18.12 -14.87 5.62
N PRO A 15 19.38 -14.68 5.18
CA PRO A 15 19.70 -14.03 3.89
C PRO A 15 19.07 -14.71 2.67
N ASP A 16 18.73 -16.00 2.76
CA ASP A 16 18.05 -16.76 1.71
C ASP A 16 16.51 -16.56 1.71
N GLY A 17 15.99 -15.69 2.58
CA GLY A 17 14.57 -15.38 2.68
C GLY A 17 13.74 -16.42 3.43
N LYS A 18 14.34 -17.41 4.08
CA LYS A 18 13.62 -18.38 4.93
C LYS A 18 13.44 -17.85 6.35
N ARG A 19 12.28 -18.16 6.94
CA ARG A 19 11.98 -17.82 8.33
C ARG A 19 12.82 -18.69 9.27
N VAL A 20 13.54 -18.07 10.20
CA VAL A 20 14.30 -18.74 11.26
C VAL A 20 13.63 -18.59 12.62
N LYS A 21 13.84 -19.57 13.50
CA LYS A 21 13.32 -19.53 14.88
C LYS A 21 14.29 -18.83 15.84
N ASP A 22 15.59 -19.02 15.63
CA ASP A 22 16.64 -18.38 16.41
C ASP A 22 16.89 -16.95 15.88
N PRO A 23 16.62 -15.89 16.67
CA PRO A 23 16.88 -14.51 16.27
C PRO A 23 18.33 -14.24 15.89
N ARG A 24 19.30 -15.00 16.42
CA ARG A 24 20.73 -14.84 16.10
C ARG A 24 21.07 -15.26 14.67
N GLN A 25 20.18 -16.02 14.02
CA GLN A 25 20.38 -16.57 12.68
C GLN A 25 19.65 -15.77 11.59
N GLY A 26 19.05 -14.63 11.94
CA GLY A 26 18.26 -13.86 10.99
C GLY A 26 18.06 -12.40 11.36
N ILE A 27 17.45 -11.67 10.43
CA ILE A 27 17.19 -10.25 10.55
C ILE A 27 15.70 -10.04 10.81
N ALA A 28 15.39 -9.16 11.76
CA ALA A 28 14.04 -8.69 11.98
C ALA A 28 13.71 -7.59 10.95
N TYR A 29 12.57 -7.72 10.28
CA TYR A 29 12.09 -6.70 9.35
C TYR A 29 10.94 -5.92 9.96
N ARG A 30 10.78 -4.68 9.49
CA ARG A 30 9.68 -3.79 9.82
C ARG A 30 9.11 -3.25 8.51
N LEU A 31 7.79 -3.21 8.42
CA LEU A 31 7.13 -2.52 7.32
C LEU A 31 7.17 -1.02 7.63
N SER A 32 7.65 -0.22 6.68
CA SER A 32 7.75 1.23 6.80
C SER A 32 6.92 1.91 5.72
N THR A 33 6.16 2.93 6.11
CA THR A 33 5.32 3.75 5.22
C THR A 33 5.27 5.15 5.80
N MET A 34 5.39 6.17 4.95
CA MET A 34 5.14 7.54 5.40
C MET A 34 3.64 7.78 5.47
N LEU A 35 3.14 8.34 6.58
CA LEU A 35 1.71 8.68 6.67
C LEU A 35 1.33 9.80 5.69
N GLY A 36 2.27 10.68 5.36
CA GLY A 36 2.13 11.78 4.42
C GLY A 36 3.45 12.52 4.22
N VAL A 37 3.50 13.38 3.22
CA VAL A 37 4.66 14.26 2.95
C VAL A 37 4.14 15.68 2.85
N THR A 38 4.63 16.60 3.67
CA THR A 38 4.15 18.00 3.74
C THR A 38 5.04 19.00 3.02
N SER A 39 6.16 18.55 2.46
CA SER A 39 7.13 19.41 1.79
C SER A 39 6.76 19.65 0.31
N TYR A 40 6.86 20.91 -0.13
CA TYR A 40 6.72 21.32 -1.54
C TYR A 40 5.46 20.75 -2.22
N ARG A 41 5.61 19.82 -3.18
CA ARG A 41 4.50 19.18 -3.92
C ARG A 41 3.73 18.13 -3.11
N GLY A 42 4.07 18.03 -1.82
CA GLY A 42 3.39 17.24 -0.80
C GLY A 42 1.96 17.72 -0.50
N SER A 43 1.33 17.09 0.47
CA SER A 43 -0.02 17.39 0.93
C SER A 43 -0.02 18.28 2.19
N THR A 44 -1.09 19.00 2.41
CA THR A 44 -1.37 19.67 3.70
C THR A 44 -1.68 18.64 4.78
N VAL A 45 -1.55 19.03 6.06
CA VAL A 45 -1.90 18.16 7.20
C VAL A 45 -3.38 17.74 7.14
N ASP A 46 -4.28 18.64 6.74
CA ASP A 46 -5.71 18.34 6.61
C ASP A 46 -6.01 17.34 5.50
N GLU A 47 -5.33 17.44 4.35
CA GLU A 47 -5.40 16.41 3.30
C GLU A 47 -4.93 15.05 3.84
N ILE A 48 -3.85 15.04 4.62
CA ILE A 48 -3.29 13.82 5.22
C ILE A 48 -4.30 13.17 6.17
N ILE A 49 -4.80 13.93 7.15
CA ILE A 49 -5.81 13.44 8.10
C ILE A 49 -7.05 12.91 7.36
N ARG A 50 -7.49 13.62 6.32
CA ARG A 50 -8.68 13.26 5.54
C ARG A 50 -8.53 11.92 4.84
N TYR A 51 -7.44 11.69 4.09
CA TYR A 51 -7.29 10.41 3.42
C TYR A 51 -7.03 9.27 4.41
N LEU A 52 -6.34 9.52 5.54
CA LEU A 52 -6.12 8.49 6.57
C LEU A 52 -7.44 8.05 7.22
N ARG A 53 -8.28 9.00 7.65
CA ARG A 53 -9.61 8.68 8.22
C ARG A 53 -10.46 7.88 7.24
N ARG A 54 -10.52 8.34 5.99
CA ARG A 54 -11.25 7.66 4.91
C ARG A 54 -10.71 6.27 4.60
N SER A 55 -9.41 6.03 4.79
CA SER A 55 -8.79 4.73 4.58
C SER A 55 -9.15 3.75 5.70
N ALA A 56 -9.16 4.23 6.95
CA ALA A 56 -9.56 3.44 8.10
C ALA A 56 -11.03 2.98 8.01
N GLU A 57 -11.92 3.81 7.45
CA GLU A 57 -13.32 3.45 7.20
C GLU A 57 -13.50 2.28 6.22
N ALA A 58 -12.50 1.97 5.40
CA ALA A 58 -12.58 0.89 4.43
C ALA A 58 -12.34 -0.51 5.04
N ASP A 59 -11.72 -0.58 6.22
CA ASP A 59 -11.26 -1.83 6.84
C ASP A 59 -12.37 -2.89 6.99
N GLY A 60 -12.15 -4.05 6.38
CA GLY A 60 -13.09 -5.17 6.42
C GLY A 60 -14.46 -4.91 5.79
N THR A 61 -14.63 -3.83 5.04
CA THR A 61 -15.90 -3.50 4.36
C THR A 61 -16.08 -4.23 3.03
N ALA A 62 -15.01 -4.81 2.48
CA ALA A 62 -14.97 -5.45 1.16
C ALA A 62 -15.64 -4.57 0.08
N PRO A 63 -15.12 -3.36 -0.16
CA PRO A 63 -15.81 -2.35 -0.96
C PRO A 63 -16.00 -2.82 -2.41
N ARG A 64 -17.17 -2.50 -2.97
CA ARG A 64 -17.42 -2.67 -4.41
C ARG A 64 -16.62 -1.64 -5.21
N GLY A 65 -16.03 -2.08 -6.30
CA GLY A 65 -15.31 -1.23 -7.24
C GLY A 65 -14.49 -2.07 -8.22
N THR A 66 -13.58 -1.42 -8.95
CA THR A 66 -12.80 -2.01 -10.03
C THR A 66 -11.33 -1.62 -9.90
N ILE A 67 -10.45 -2.60 -10.08
CA ILE A 67 -9.00 -2.38 -10.22
C ILE A 67 -8.69 -2.22 -11.70
N TYR A 68 -8.05 -1.10 -12.05
CA TYR A 68 -7.70 -0.77 -13.43
C TYR A 68 -6.21 -0.99 -13.69
N LEU A 69 -5.91 -1.89 -14.61
CA LEU A 69 -4.56 -2.18 -15.09
C LEU A 69 -4.39 -1.46 -16.44
N MET A 70 -3.60 -0.40 -16.44
CA MET A 70 -3.51 0.53 -17.58
C MET A 70 -2.36 0.18 -18.50
N GLU A 71 -2.68 -0.12 -19.76
CA GLU A 71 -1.72 -0.33 -20.84
C GLU A 71 -1.41 0.98 -21.56
N THR A 72 -0.20 1.51 -21.37
CA THR A 72 0.31 2.65 -22.13
C THR A 72 1.31 2.21 -23.19
N LYS A 73 1.66 3.12 -24.12
CA LYS A 73 2.72 2.89 -25.11
C LYS A 73 4.14 3.04 -24.51
N ASP A 74 4.26 3.53 -23.28
CA ASP A 74 5.54 3.80 -22.60
C ASP A 74 6.14 2.49 -22.04
N ILE A 75 7.47 2.36 -22.11
CA ILE A 75 8.20 1.24 -21.48
C ILE A 75 7.90 1.13 -19.99
N ARG A 76 7.61 2.26 -19.34
CA ARG A 76 7.14 2.36 -17.96
C ARG A 76 5.91 1.52 -17.66
N SER A 77 5.06 1.26 -18.65
CA SER A 77 3.89 0.39 -18.49
C SER A 77 4.18 -1.02 -19.02
N LYS A 78 4.83 -1.11 -20.20
CA LYS A 78 5.05 -2.37 -20.92
C LYS A 78 5.75 -3.46 -20.10
N VAL A 79 6.70 -3.10 -19.25
CA VAL A 79 7.44 -4.05 -18.41
C VAL A 79 6.56 -4.80 -17.39
N ARG A 80 5.26 -4.48 -17.29
CA ARG A 80 4.30 -5.15 -16.40
C ARG A 80 3.11 -5.78 -17.14
N HIS A 81 2.94 -5.55 -18.44
CA HIS A 81 1.76 -6.00 -19.20
C HIS A 81 1.55 -7.51 -19.14
N ASP A 82 2.63 -8.28 -19.27
CA ASP A 82 2.58 -9.75 -19.27
C ASP A 82 1.98 -10.33 -17.98
N SER A 83 2.05 -9.60 -16.87
CA SER A 83 1.47 -10.02 -15.58
C SER A 83 -0.02 -9.66 -15.42
N PHE A 84 -0.55 -8.74 -16.22
CA PHE A 84 -1.92 -8.24 -16.06
C PHE A 84 -3.00 -9.32 -16.21
N PRO A 85 -2.95 -10.25 -17.20
CA PRO A 85 -3.98 -11.27 -17.35
C PRO A 85 -4.08 -12.24 -16.17
N GLU A 86 -2.94 -12.63 -15.57
CA GLU A 86 -2.94 -13.48 -14.37
C GLU A 86 -3.51 -12.73 -13.17
N VAL A 87 -3.13 -11.46 -12.97
CA VAL A 87 -3.66 -10.63 -11.89
C VAL A 87 -5.17 -10.43 -12.03
N GLN A 88 -5.67 -10.13 -13.23
CA GLN A 88 -7.10 -10.01 -13.49
C GLN A 88 -7.85 -11.30 -13.16
N ARG A 89 -7.30 -12.46 -13.55
CA ARG A 89 -7.86 -13.78 -13.25
C ARG A 89 -7.89 -14.07 -11.75
N GLU A 90 -6.81 -13.84 -11.03
CA GLU A 90 -6.74 -14.05 -9.57
C GLU A 90 -7.74 -13.13 -8.83
N LEU A 91 -7.85 -11.86 -9.24
CA LEU A 91 -8.82 -10.92 -8.66
C LEU A 91 -10.27 -11.37 -8.90
N LYS A 92 -10.58 -11.84 -10.12
CA LYS A 92 -11.90 -12.38 -10.45
C LYS A 92 -12.26 -13.59 -9.57
N GLN A 93 -11.30 -14.48 -9.29
CA GLN A 93 -11.51 -15.62 -8.39
C GLN A 93 -11.78 -15.19 -6.94
N LEU A 94 -11.25 -14.04 -6.53
CA LEU A 94 -11.52 -13.42 -5.23
C LEU A 94 -12.81 -12.59 -5.20
N GLY A 95 -13.57 -12.55 -6.30
CA GLY A 95 -14.80 -11.76 -6.42
C GLY A 95 -14.56 -10.25 -6.58
N VAL A 96 -13.34 -9.83 -6.91
CA VAL A 96 -12.98 -8.42 -7.13
C VAL A 96 -12.89 -8.14 -8.64
N ARG A 97 -13.54 -7.07 -9.10
CA ARG A 97 -13.51 -6.69 -10.52
C ARG A 97 -12.16 -6.09 -10.89
N ALA A 98 -11.64 -6.48 -12.05
CA ALA A 98 -10.45 -5.90 -12.63
C ALA A 98 -10.59 -5.76 -14.15
N GLU A 99 -10.14 -4.62 -14.69
CA GLU A 99 -10.18 -4.29 -16.11
C GLU A 99 -8.78 -3.94 -16.61
N ILE A 100 -8.40 -4.50 -17.75
CA ILE A 100 -7.21 -4.09 -18.50
C ILE A 100 -7.66 -3.09 -19.56
N LEU A 101 -7.18 -1.85 -19.50
CA LEU A 101 -7.59 -0.79 -20.40
C LEU A 101 -6.40 -0.15 -21.09
N LYS A 102 -6.55 0.18 -22.37
CA LYS A 102 -5.58 1.00 -23.09
C LYS A 102 -5.75 2.46 -22.70
N GLY A 103 -4.65 3.13 -22.38
CA GLY A 103 -4.63 4.53 -21.98
C GLY A 103 -3.87 4.74 -20.67
N THR A 104 -3.79 6.01 -20.26
CA THR A 104 -2.98 6.39 -19.08
C THR A 104 -3.75 6.25 -17.77
N LEU A 105 -5.03 6.60 -17.77
CA LEU A 105 -5.92 6.56 -16.61
C LEU A 105 -7.27 5.97 -17.01
N PRO A 106 -8.03 5.41 -16.06
CA PRO A 106 -9.41 4.97 -16.28
C PRO A 106 -10.36 6.19 -16.30
N THR A 107 -10.24 7.03 -17.31
CA THR A 107 -10.97 8.30 -17.44
C THR A 107 -12.48 8.12 -17.27
N LYS A 108 -13.10 9.00 -16.47
CA LYS A 108 -14.54 8.99 -16.10
C LYS A 108 -15.01 7.77 -15.28
N LYS A 109 -14.11 6.93 -14.77
CA LYS A 109 -14.49 5.83 -13.84
C LYS A 109 -14.56 6.35 -12.41
N ILE A 110 -15.67 6.08 -11.73
CA ILE A 110 -15.96 6.58 -10.38
C ILE A 110 -15.91 5.49 -9.29
N ASP A 111 -15.66 4.25 -9.70
CA ASP A 111 -15.65 3.06 -8.86
C ASP A 111 -14.23 2.49 -8.69
N VAL A 112 -13.20 3.33 -8.72
CA VAL A 112 -11.80 2.89 -8.76
C VAL A 112 -11.32 2.41 -7.40
N MET A 113 -10.99 1.11 -7.29
CA MET A 113 -10.32 0.51 -6.12
C MET A 113 -8.82 0.34 -6.31
N GLY A 114 -8.32 0.44 -7.54
CA GLY A 114 -6.90 0.33 -7.82
C GLY A 114 -6.55 0.92 -9.17
N ILE A 115 -5.39 1.56 -9.27
CA ILE A 115 -4.79 1.94 -10.56
C ILE A 115 -3.36 1.41 -10.58
N THR A 116 -3.03 0.68 -11.63
CA THR A 116 -1.64 0.34 -11.99
C THR A 116 -1.36 0.98 -13.35
N THR A 117 -0.53 2.02 -13.41
CA THR A 117 -0.22 2.72 -14.67
C THR A 117 1.28 3.02 -14.82
N GLY A 118 1.70 3.51 -15.99
CA GLY A 118 3.09 3.85 -16.24
C GLY A 118 3.21 4.99 -17.24
N THR A 119 3.49 6.19 -16.73
CA THR A 119 3.73 7.39 -17.54
C THR A 119 4.46 8.46 -16.72
N ALA A 120 5.21 9.33 -17.41
CA ALA A 120 5.84 10.49 -16.77
C ALA A 120 4.84 11.51 -16.22
N ARG A 121 3.70 11.70 -16.89
CA ARG A 121 2.72 12.74 -16.55
C ARG A 121 1.31 12.29 -16.83
N PHE A 122 0.41 12.65 -15.94
CA PHE A 122 -1.03 12.52 -16.09
C PHE A 122 -1.74 13.58 -15.26
N ASN A 123 -3.01 13.84 -15.59
CA ASN A 123 -3.88 14.71 -14.82
C ASN A 123 -5.03 13.88 -14.23
N LEU A 124 -4.88 13.48 -12.96
CA LEU A 124 -5.86 12.60 -12.30
C LEU A 124 -7.19 13.35 -12.07
N ILE A 125 -7.12 14.59 -11.60
CA ILE A 125 -8.31 15.43 -11.35
C ILE A 125 -9.09 15.67 -12.65
N GLY A 126 -8.40 16.10 -13.71
CA GLY A 126 -9.00 16.35 -15.02
C GLY A 126 -9.54 15.09 -15.71
N SER A 127 -9.06 13.90 -15.31
CA SER A 127 -9.57 12.64 -15.84
C SER A 127 -10.94 12.23 -15.29
N LYS A 128 -11.47 12.95 -14.29
CA LYS A 128 -12.73 12.62 -13.60
C LYS A 128 -12.74 11.20 -13.04
N VAL A 129 -11.58 10.79 -12.52
CA VAL A 129 -11.43 9.53 -11.77
C VAL A 129 -11.82 9.78 -10.32
N GLU A 130 -12.66 8.91 -9.76
CA GLU A 130 -12.92 8.89 -8.32
C GLU A 130 -12.39 7.60 -7.73
N MET A 131 -11.38 7.72 -6.87
CA MET A 131 -10.84 6.59 -6.12
C MET A 131 -11.70 6.36 -4.88
N ARG A 132 -12.11 5.11 -4.64
CA ARG A 132 -12.95 4.71 -3.52
C ARG A 132 -12.15 4.62 -2.21
N PRO A 133 -12.79 4.62 -1.02
CA PRO A 133 -12.12 4.36 0.25
C PRO A 133 -11.33 3.05 0.18
N GLY A 134 -10.08 3.07 0.63
CA GLY A 134 -9.19 1.90 0.55
C GLY A 134 -8.54 1.67 -0.81
N ALA A 135 -8.61 2.58 -1.79
CA ALA A 135 -8.02 2.34 -3.11
C ALA A 135 -6.47 2.49 -3.11
N ILE A 136 -5.77 1.74 -3.97
CA ILE A 136 -4.31 1.91 -4.18
C ILE A 136 -4.02 2.58 -5.52
N GLY A 137 -3.14 3.58 -5.50
CA GLY A 137 -2.62 4.22 -6.72
C GLY A 137 -1.15 3.88 -6.96
N ASP A 138 -0.85 3.27 -8.11
CA ASP A 138 0.52 3.01 -8.54
C ASP A 138 0.78 3.60 -9.93
N ASN A 139 1.90 4.33 -10.04
CA ASN A 139 2.44 4.78 -11.31
C ASN A 139 3.93 4.47 -11.40
N LEU A 140 4.29 3.55 -12.30
CA LEU A 140 5.68 3.29 -12.64
C LEU A 140 6.21 4.51 -13.41
N THR A 141 6.97 5.34 -12.70
CA THR A 141 7.65 6.47 -13.30
C THR A 141 8.85 6.91 -12.46
N SER A 142 9.71 7.72 -13.06
CA SER A 142 10.85 8.32 -12.38
C SER A 142 10.37 9.46 -11.48
N PHE A 143 10.95 9.67 -10.30
CA PHE A 143 10.66 10.86 -9.49
C PHE A 143 9.19 11.02 -9.03
N GLY A 144 8.37 9.97 -9.04
CA GLY A 144 7.00 10.01 -8.53
C GLY A 144 6.90 10.31 -7.02
N GLY A 145 7.99 10.08 -6.28
CA GLY A 145 8.15 10.42 -4.86
C GLY A 145 9.12 11.59 -4.63
N TYR A 146 9.45 12.37 -5.64
CA TYR A 146 10.42 13.46 -5.53
C TYR A 146 9.76 14.75 -5.03
N PHE A 147 9.81 14.97 -3.72
CA PHE A 147 9.18 16.11 -3.04
C PHE A 147 10.13 17.26 -2.72
N VAL A 148 11.36 17.25 -3.22
CA VAL A 148 12.29 18.36 -3.01
C VAL A 148 12.21 19.34 -4.18
N LYS A 149 12.38 20.64 -3.87
CA LYS A 149 12.54 21.66 -4.90
C LYS A 149 13.78 21.29 -5.72
N ARG A 150 13.62 21.02 -7.01
CA ARG A 150 14.76 20.83 -7.90
C ARG A 150 15.57 22.11 -7.93
N LYS A 151 16.73 22.13 -7.27
CA LYS A 151 17.78 23.07 -7.66
C LYS A 151 18.25 22.63 -9.06
N PRO A 152 18.54 23.54 -9.99
CA PRO A 152 19.18 23.17 -11.26
C PRO A 152 20.52 22.53 -10.90
N TRP A 153 20.59 21.19 -10.89
CA TRP A 153 21.88 20.51 -10.82
C TRP A 153 22.60 20.84 -12.12
N LYS A 154 23.75 21.50 -12.00
CA LYS A 154 24.66 21.79 -13.11
C LYS A 154 25.74 20.70 -13.08
N PRO A 155 25.63 19.64 -13.89
CA PRO A 155 26.71 18.67 -14.00
C PRO A 155 28.03 19.35 -14.35
N PRO A 156 29.17 18.80 -13.91
CA PRO A 156 30.47 19.09 -14.53
C PRO A 156 30.38 18.98 -16.06
N LYS A 157 31.09 19.85 -16.80
CA LYS A 157 30.97 19.93 -18.27
C LYS A 157 31.34 18.62 -18.97
N ASP A 158 32.18 17.84 -18.31
CA ASP A 158 32.83 16.59 -18.69
C ASP A 158 32.13 15.33 -18.16
N ASP A 159 31.03 15.45 -17.41
CA ASP A 159 30.25 14.28 -16.97
C ASP A 159 29.60 13.57 -18.17
N PRO A 160 29.99 12.32 -18.51
CA PRO A 160 29.43 11.59 -19.64
C PRO A 160 27.95 11.22 -19.42
N TYR A 161 27.43 11.35 -18.19
CA TYR A 161 26.04 11.11 -17.84
C TYR A 161 25.23 12.41 -17.67
N LYS A 162 25.76 13.58 -18.11
CA LYS A 162 25.02 14.84 -18.07
C LYS A 162 23.69 14.71 -18.83
N LYS A 163 22.58 14.70 -18.09
CA LYS A 163 21.25 14.96 -18.64
C LYS A 163 20.61 16.06 -17.82
N PRO A 164 20.13 17.16 -18.44
CA PRO A 164 19.34 18.13 -17.71
C PRO A 164 18.12 17.40 -17.12
N PRO A 165 17.70 17.76 -15.89
CA PRO A 165 16.52 17.14 -15.31
C PRO A 165 15.33 17.40 -16.26
N GLY A 166 14.70 16.33 -16.74
CA GLY A 166 13.49 16.44 -17.55
C GLY A 166 12.37 17.17 -16.80
N PRO A 167 11.28 17.58 -17.49
CA PRO A 167 10.15 18.25 -16.86
C PRO A 167 9.60 17.48 -15.63
N PRO A 168 9.00 18.17 -14.65
CA PRO A 168 8.42 17.53 -13.47
C PRO A 168 7.45 16.41 -13.84
N GLN A 169 7.56 15.28 -13.13
CA GLN A 169 6.65 14.14 -13.29
C GLN A 169 5.47 14.28 -12.32
N THR A 170 4.36 13.60 -12.60
CA THR A 170 3.23 13.55 -11.65
C THR A 170 3.67 12.80 -10.39
N VAL A 171 3.39 13.38 -9.23
CA VAL A 171 3.80 12.82 -7.92
C VAL A 171 2.68 11.97 -7.32
N LEU A 172 3.05 11.01 -6.47
CA LEU A 172 2.13 10.05 -5.85
C LEU A 172 1.01 10.71 -5.04
N THR A 173 1.21 11.95 -4.56
CA THR A 173 0.19 12.69 -3.80
C THR A 173 -1.05 13.00 -4.62
N ASP A 174 -0.97 12.98 -5.94
CA ASP A 174 -2.15 13.17 -6.79
C ASP A 174 -3.16 12.03 -6.58
N PHE A 175 -2.68 10.78 -6.41
CA PHE A 175 -3.55 9.66 -6.02
C PHE A 175 -4.13 9.84 -4.62
N LEU A 176 -3.32 10.28 -3.66
CA LEU A 176 -3.77 10.51 -2.28
C LEU A 176 -4.85 11.61 -2.22
N ARG A 177 -4.66 12.71 -2.95
CA ARG A 177 -5.66 13.79 -3.07
C ARG A 177 -6.93 13.33 -3.77
N ALA A 178 -6.83 12.37 -4.69
CA ALA A 178 -7.98 11.73 -5.32
C ALA A 178 -8.65 10.66 -4.44
N GLY A 179 -8.12 10.40 -3.24
CA GLY A 179 -8.70 9.47 -2.26
C GLY A 179 -8.06 8.09 -2.22
N ALA A 180 -6.89 7.85 -2.81
CA ALA A 180 -6.18 6.60 -2.54
C ALA A 180 -5.83 6.49 -1.04
N ALA A 181 -5.95 5.28 -0.51
CA ALA A 181 -5.44 4.94 0.82
C ALA A 181 -3.92 4.89 0.87
N GLY A 182 -3.28 4.61 -0.27
CA GLY A 182 -1.85 4.78 -0.41
C GLY A 182 -1.40 4.73 -1.85
N ALA A 183 -0.19 5.24 -2.04
CA ALA A 183 0.48 5.28 -3.32
C ALA A 183 1.99 5.17 -3.12
N SER A 184 2.71 4.87 -4.21
CA SER A 184 4.17 4.85 -4.18
C SER A 184 4.77 5.65 -5.33
N GLY A 185 6.02 6.06 -5.17
CA GLY A 185 6.75 6.77 -6.20
C GLY A 185 8.24 6.79 -5.91
N THR A 186 9.04 6.79 -6.98
CA THR A 186 10.49 6.75 -6.83
C THR A 186 11.07 8.12 -6.46
N VAL A 187 12.06 8.16 -5.58
CA VAL A 187 12.72 9.41 -5.12
C VAL A 187 13.95 9.77 -5.95
N ILE A 188 14.32 8.94 -6.91
CA ILE A 188 15.44 9.12 -7.83
C ILE A 188 15.17 8.32 -9.11
N GLU A 189 15.90 8.58 -10.18
CA GLU A 189 15.78 7.84 -11.44
C GLU A 189 16.01 6.33 -11.21
N PRO A 190 15.01 5.47 -11.50
CA PRO A 190 15.10 4.04 -11.23
C PRO A 190 15.51 3.20 -12.44
N PHE A 191 15.54 3.78 -13.65
CA PHE A 191 15.41 3.07 -14.94
C PHE A 191 14.09 2.29 -15.04
N ALA A 192 13.74 1.79 -16.23
CA ALA A 192 12.52 1.00 -16.45
C ALA A 192 12.68 -0.47 -15.99
N ILE A 193 13.13 -0.68 -14.75
CA ILE A 193 13.36 -2.00 -14.16
C ILE A 193 12.17 -2.36 -13.28
N GLY A 194 11.32 -3.29 -13.75
CA GLY A 194 10.06 -3.66 -13.06
C GLY A 194 10.24 -4.08 -11.61
N ALA A 195 11.34 -4.75 -11.26
CA ALA A 195 11.65 -5.21 -9.91
C ALA A 195 11.74 -4.10 -8.84
N LYS A 196 11.90 -2.83 -9.25
CA LYS A 196 11.99 -1.67 -8.36
C LYS A 196 10.64 -1.02 -8.04
N PHE A 197 9.57 -1.54 -8.63
CA PHE A 197 8.21 -1.01 -8.50
C PHE A 197 7.27 -2.09 -8.01
N PRO A 198 6.08 -1.72 -7.50
CA PRO A 198 5.06 -2.69 -7.20
C PRO A 198 4.68 -3.49 -8.45
N LEU A 199 4.80 -4.81 -8.34
CA LEU A 199 4.18 -5.74 -9.26
C LEU A 199 2.66 -5.58 -9.19
N PRO A 200 1.93 -5.77 -10.30
CA PRO A 200 0.47 -5.61 -10.31
C PRO A 200 -0.26 -6.58 -9.35
N SER A 201 0.42 -7.64 -8.90
CA SER A 201 -0.02 -8.55 -7.85
C SER A 201 -0.23 -7.88 -6.49
N ILE A 202 0.22 -6.64 -6.28
CA ILE A 202 -0.12 -5.82 -5.10
C ILE A 202 -1.63 -5.85 -4.82
N HIS A 203 -2.45 -5.74 -5.87
CA HIS A 203 -3.89 -5.74 -5.74
C HIS A 203 -4.44 -7.10 -5.32
N VAL A 204 -3.79 -8.20 -5.71
CA VAL A 204 -4.16 -9.56 -5.31
C VAL A 204 -3.86 -9.78 -3.83
N HIS A 205 -2.69 -9.36 -3.35
CA HIS A 205 -2.35 -9.40 -1.91
C HIS A 205 -3.39 -8.64 -1.10
N TYR A 206 -3.73 -7.45 -1.56
CA TYR A 206 -4.66 -6.57 -0.89
C TYR A 206 -6.10 -7.11 -0.87
N ALA A 207 -6.57 -7.67 -1.98
CA ALA A 207 -7.86 -8.37 -2.08
C ALA A 207 -7.94 -9.64 -1.21
N ARG A 208 -6.79 -10.25 -0.86
CA ARG A 208 -6.71 -11.36 0.10
C ARG A 208 -6.69 -10.91 1.56
N GLY A 209 -6.83 -9.61 1.81
CA GLY A 209 -6.92 -9.04 3.15
C GLY A 209 -5.59 -8.67 3.80
N CYS A 210 -4.48 -8.66 3.04
CA CYS A 210 -3.26 -8.02 3.51
C CYS A 210 -3.51 -6.53 3.77
N SER A 211 -2.79 -5.93 4.72
CA SER A 211 -2.76 -4.48 4.86
C SER A 211 -2.05 -3.83 3.67
N LEU A 212 -2.23 -2.52 3.50
CA LEU A 212 -1.57 -1.75 2.46
C LEU A 212 -0.05 -1.94 2.51
N ALA A 213 0.54 -1.82 3.70
CA ALA A 213 1.97 -2.04 3.88
C ALA A 213 2.38 -3.47 3.51
N GLU A 214 1.62 -4.49 3.95
CA GLU A 214 1.90 -5.88 3.58
C GLU A 214 1.82 -6.11 2.07
N ALA A 215 0.84 -5.50 1.39
CA ALA A 215 0.68 -5.61 -0.06
C ALA A 215 1.84 -4.96 -0.83
N PHE A 216 2.31 -3.78 -0.41
CA PHE A 216 3.48 -3.12 -1.00
C PHE A 216 4.75 -3.95 -0.82
N TYR A 217 5.05 -4.40 0.40
CA TYR A 217 6.32 -5.11 0.66
C TYR A 217 6.36 -6.53 0.07
N GLN A 218 5.21 -7.12 -0.29
CA GLN A 218 5.16 -8.38 -1.04
C GLN A 218 5.21 -8.20 -2.55
N SER A 219 5.01 -6.97 -3.05
CA SER A 219 4.97 -6.67 -4.49
C SER A 219 6.22 -5.98 -5.02
N VAL A 220 7.17 -5.59 -4.17
CA VAL A 220 8.40 -4.89 -4.58
C VAL A 220 9.63 -5.70 -4.22
N THR A 221 10.43 -6.09 -5.22
CA THR A 221 11.66 -6.87 -4.99
C THR A 221 12.83 -5.98 -4.56
N GLY A 222 12.94 -4.76 -5.11
CA GLY A 222 14.03 -3.81 -4.83
C GLY A 222 13.51 -2.45 -4.37
N PRO A 223 13.09 -2.29 -3.10
CA PRO A 223 12.38 -1.10 -2.63
C PRO A 223 13.25 0.14 -2.38
N PHE A 224 14.58 0.05 -2.52
CA PHE A 224 15.53 1.09 -2.11
C PHE A 224 15.26 2.50 -2.67
N GLN A 225 14.65 2.61 -3.85
CA GLN A 225 14.36 3.90 -4.49
C GLN A 225 12.90 4.32 -4.34
N LEU A 226 12.06 3.52 -3.68
CA LEU A 226 10.62 3.67 -3.63
C LEU A 226 10.17 4.27 -2.30
N LEU A 227 9.40 5.35 -2.38
CA LEU A 227 8.67 5.89 -1.24
C LEU A 227 7.24 5.37 -1.26
N VAL A 228 6.79 4.73 -0.18
CA VAL A 228 5.40 4.33 0.03
C VAL A 228 4.76 5.32 0.99
N VAL A 229 3.61 5.88 0.61
CA VAL A 229 2.91 6.91 1.38
C VAL A 229 1.42 6.57 1.49
N GLY A 230 0.84 6.68 2.68
CA GLY A 230 -0.57 6.41 2.94
C GLY A 230 -0.83 5.78 4.31
N ASP A 231 -1.99 5.14 4.44
CA ASP A 231 -2.37 4.37 5.63
C ASP A 231 -1.78 2.94 5.56
N PRO A 232 -0.76 2.59 6.36
CA PRO A 232 -0.14 1.27 6.32
C PRO A 232 -1.05 0.14 6.83
N LEU A 233 -2.07 0.47 7.63
CA LEU A 233 -2.97 -0.50 8.28
C LEU A 233 -4.22 -0.78 7.46
N CYS A 234 -4.59 0.14 6.56
CA CYS A 234 -5.77 0.00 5.71
C CYS A 234 -5.79 -1.39 5.03
N ARG A 235 -6.89 -2.12 5.15
CA ARG A 235 -7.08 -3.52 4.72
C ARG A 235 -8.54 -3.79 4.34
N PRO A 236 -9.00 -3.29 3.18
CA PRO A 236 -10.43 -3.25 2.86
C PRO A 236 -11.09 -4.62 2.77
N TRP A 237 -10.34 -5.64 2.33
CA TRP A 237 -10.84 -7.02 2.19
C TRP A 237 -10.43 -7.95 3.33
N ALA A 238 -9.94 -7.42 4.46
CA ALA A 238 -9.58 -8.26 5.61
C ALA A 238 -10.83 -8.83 6.31
N ALA A 239 -10.75 -10.11 6.66
CA ALA A 239 -11.69 -10.73 7.60
C ALA A 239 -11.31 -10.35 9.04
N ILE A 240 -11.81 -9.21 9.52
CA ILE A 240 -11.47 -8.68 10.85
C ILE A 240 -12.33 -9.37 11.93
N PRO A 241 -11.72 -10.03 12.93
CA PRO A 241 -12.45 -10.59 14.06
C PRO A 241 -13.12 -9.49 14.90
N LYS A 242 -14.35 -9.73 15.35
CA LYS A 242 -15.04 -8.87 16.32
C LYS A 242 -14.75 -9.40 17.72
N VAL A 243 -14.01 -8.62 18.50
CA VAL A 243 -13.68 -8.94 19.89
C VAL A 243 -14.78 -8.41 20.81
N LYS A 244 -15.21 -9.25 21.75
CA LYS A 244 -16.06 -8.89 22.88
C LYS A 244 -15.30 -9.19 24.16
N VAL A 245 -15.46 -8.32 25.15
CA VAL A 245 -14.79 -8.47 26.44
C VAL A 245 -15.86 -8.46 27.52
N LYS A 246 -15.79 -9.41 28.46
CA LYS A 246 -16.63 -9.44 29.66
C LYS A 246 -15.78 -9.06 30.87
N GLY A 247 -16.41 -8.43 31.87
CA GLY A 247 -15.75 -8.03 33.12
C GLY A 247 -15.23 -6.60 33.14
N VAL A 248 -15.38 -5.85 32.05
CA VAL A 248 -15.07 -4.42 31.97
C VAL A 248 -15.97 -3.73 30.94
N ASP A 249 -16.35 -2.48 31.21
CA ASP A 249 -17.05 -1.60 30.28
C ASP A 249 -16.14 -0.47 29.75
N GLU A 250 -16.47 0.07 28.58
CA GLU A 250 -15.73 1.18 27.98
C GLU A 250 -15.76 2.41 28.90
N GLY A 251 -14.59 2.98 29.20
CA GLY A 251 -14.45 4.14 30.09
C GLY A 251 -14.60 3.81 31.59
N GLN A 252 -14.77 2.55 31.98
CA GLN A 252 -14.88 2.16 33.37
C GLN A 252 -13.57 2.42 34.14
N ILE A 253 -13.67 3.09 35.29
CA ILE A 253 -12.56 3.23 36.22
C ILE A 253 -12.48 1.94 37.05
N LEU A 254 -11.33 1.26 36.94
CA LEU A 254 -11.07 0.00 37.63
C LEU A 254 -10.08 0.22 38.80
N ARG A 255 -10.23 -0.57 39.87
CA ARG A 255 -9.28 -0.61 40.99
C ARG A 255 -9.13 -2.05 41.50
N GLY A 256 -7.89 -2.43 41.83
CA GLY A 256 -7.58 -3.75 42.35
C GLY A 256 -7.52 -4.81 41.25
N GLN A 257 -7.76 -6.07 41.63
CA GLN A 257 -7.72 -7.20 40.71
C GLN A 257 -9.05 -7.29 39.94
N VAL A 258 -8.97 -7.37 38.62
CA VAL A 258 -10.13 -7.46 37.73
C VAL A 258 -9.97 -8.68 36.82
N THR A 259 -11.03 -9.47 36.73
CA THR A 259 -11.08 -10.62 35.82
C THR A 259 -11.74 -10.19 34.52
N ILE A 260 -11.00 -10.35 33.42
CA ILE A 260 -11.45 -9.99 32.08
C ILE A 260 -11.49 -11.26 31.22
N THR A 261 -12.62 -11.49 30.55
CA THR A 261 -12.80 -12.67 29.68
C THR A 261 -13.01 -12.22 28.24
N PRO A 262 -12.01 -12.38 27.35
CA PRO A 262 -12.16 -12.06 25.95
C PRO A 262 -12.88 -13.19 25.20
N ALA A 263 -13.64 -12.82 24.20
CA ALA A 263 -14.22 -13.70 23.20
C ALA A 263 -14.11 -13.01 21.83
N ALA A 264 -14.08 -13.77 20.74
CA ALA A 264 -14.13 -13.19 19.41
C ALA A 264 -14.98 -14.01 18.47
N THR A 265 -15.65 -13.33 17.55
CA THR A 265 -16.30 -13.94 16.40
C THR A 265 -15.50 -13.59 15.15
N THR A 266 -15.24 -14.57 14.31
CA THR A 266 -14.49 -14.40 13.07
C THR A 266 -15.40 -14.53 11.85
N PRO A 267 -15.22 -13.71 10.82
CA PRO A 267 -15.81 -14.00 9.52
C PRO A 267 -15.34 -15.38 9.02
N ALA A 268 -16.24 -16.13 8.38
CA ALA A 268 -15.95 -17.43 7.73
C ALA A 268 -15.31 -18.52 8.62
N GLY A 269 -15.47 -18.46 9.94
CA GLY A 269 -15.06 -19.54 10.86
C GLY A 269 -13.55 -19.69 11.08
N ALA A 270 -12.76 -18.65 10.80
CA ALA A 270 -11.33 -18.66 11.10
C ALA A 270 -11.05 -18.94 12.59
N LYS A 271 -10.04 -19.75 12.90
CA LYS A 271 -9.69 -20.05 14.29
C LYS A 271 -8.93 -18.86 14.91
N ILE A 272 -9.37 -18.44 16.08
CA ILE A 272 -8.61 -17.51 16.92
C ILE A 272 -7.41 -18.25 17.49
N ALA A 273 -6.20 -17.74 17.24
CA ALA A 273 -4.98 -18.37 17.72
C ALA A 273 -4.64 -18.00 19.17
N ARG A 274 -4.99 -16.78 19.60
CA ARG A 274 -4.78 -16.24 20.95
C ARG A 274 -5.44 -14.87 21.09
N PHE A 275 -5.59 -14.40 22.32
CA PHE A 275 -5.87 -13.02 22.70
C PHE A 275 -4.62 -12.40 23.33
N GLU A 276 -4.43 -11.09 23.13
CA GLU A 276 -3.32 -10.32 23.72
C GLU A 276 -3.92 -9.07 24.35
N MET A 277 -3.60 -8.82 25.63
CA MET A 277 -4.03 -7.63 26.36
C MET A 277 -2.89 -6.63 26.41
N PHE A 278 -3.20 -5.37 26.15
CA PHE A 278 -2.24 -4.27 26.21
C PHE A 278 -2.73 -3.23 27.22
N VAL A 279 -1.84 -2.82 28.12
CA VAL A 279 -2.04 -1.72 29.07
C VAL A 279 -0.99 -0.67 28.73
N ASP A 280 -1.43 0.57 28.47
CA ASP A 280 -0.56 1.68 28.05
C ASP A 280 0.40 1.32 26.89
N GLY A 281 -0.11 0.53 25.94
CA GLY A 281 0.66 0.08 24.76
C GLY A 281 1.64 -1.08 25.03
N VAL A 282 1.73 -1.58 26.27
CA VAL A 282 2.58 -2.71 26.64
C VAL A 282 1.74 -3.98 26.77
N ARG A 283 2.17 -5.08 26.14
CA ARG A 283 1.47 -6.37 26.27
C ARG A 283 1.67 -6.93 27.68
N THR A 284 0.60 -7.10 28.45
CA THR A 284 0.63 -7.62 29.81
C THR A 284 0.20 -9.08 29.91
N GLU A 285 -0.83 -9.48 29.16
CA GLU A 285 -1.42 -10.83 29.23
C GLU A 285 -1.54 -11.49 27.85
N ARG A 286 -1.60 -12.82 27.85
CA ARG A 286 -1.82 -13.66 26.65
C ARG A 286 -2.53 -14.96 27.02
N CYS A 287 -3.64 -15.27 26.35
CA CYS A 287 -4.37 -16.52 26.48
C CYS A 287 -4.84 -17.10 25.14
#